data_AF-A0A0F2M239-F1
#
_entry.id   AF-A0A0F2M239-F1
#
_cell.length_a   1.000
_cell.length_b   1.000
_cell.length_c   1.000
_cell.angle_alpha   90.00
_cell.angle_beta   90.00
_cell.angle_gamma   90.00
#
_symmetry.space_group_name_H-M   'P 1'
#
loop_
_entity.id
_entity.type
_entity.pdbx_description
1 polymer ?
#
loop_
_entity_poly.entity_id
_entity_poly.type
_entity_poly.pdbx_seq_one_letter_code
_entity_poly.pdbx_strand_id
1 'polypeptide(L)'
;MSSSSAAARTATTASTTSREFLDELYELLERDKNKKNTVILELILQQWQQIGDEQMAHGVAEEILKRDTSHPGAREYIRKSSSQVTTPASTIWSSWSLGTSSRSTSASSASRPDPLQTRLPHRPPRGGGSTAGTPVISETGSVSTSSGTRHLDPKAAMAARLPASSGDVLGAKRKNKRPVQFGSPLSSETERLAVEVKLEQQFADLQARATELEREMVVLENVGLVDNAEIFQDTRNIKHGRVSLVVMPAMPRPVRQLVRELQGDRKRCLDLIIDDFVEVAQWSLEDDTTGKPHIDVVRDRLLRRQTLLDAMLPAGLEDLGRTAMMLVEHQLIDHGKKYANDKTMLFEDVADIPVANLLVTSDNYAWDMSELADALAVNSGVMRNPITRDMFSEEDVRQILNHPLGERLRPMALEQSELKRGVRSTTIDRMAHLSKVMLEDQSAHATPTIEAIDIFMAYFHTLPDAEKRTLKSLKVPAKDSHTGQAYDSAILEAIQDAKANRVCYHKVGDFLSQAAKKLQDDL
;
A
#
# COMPACT_ATOMS: atom_id res chain seq x y z
N MET A 1 2.00 0.02 -49.59
CA MET A 1 1.72 0.35 -48.18
C MET A 1 1.98 -0.79 -47.20
N SER A 2 2.09 -2.06 -47.62
CA SER A 2 2.12 -3.22 -46.73
C SER A 2 3.34 -3.35 -45.78
N SER A 3 4.43 -2.63 -46.02
CA SER A 3 5.68 -2.74 -45.24
C SER A 3 5.63 -2.09 -43.85
N SER A 4 4.79 -1.07 -43.63
CA SER A 4 4.72 -0.35 -42.35
C SER A 4 4.11 -1.20 -41.22
N SER A 5 3.06 -1.97 -41.52
CA SER A 5 2.37 -2.84 -40.55
C SER A 5 3.28 -3.95 -39.99
N ALA A 6 4.19 -4.49 -40.81
CA ALA A 6 5.15 -5.49 -40.37
C ALA A 6 6.16 -4.89 -39.37
N ALA A 7 6.78 -3.75 -39.71
CA ALA A 7 7.75 -3.09 -38.84
C ALA A 7 7.14 -2.67 -37.49
N ALA A 8 5.91 -2.12 -37.52
CA ALA A 8 5.18 -1.77 -36.30
C ALA A 8 4.95 -3.00 -35.39
N ARG A 9 4.48 -4.12 -35.95
CA ARG A 9 4.27 -5.37 -35.20
C ARG A 9 5.55 -5.90 -34.58
N THR A 10 6.66 -5.95 -35.34
CA THR A 10 7.95 -6.43 -34.83
C THR A 10 8.45 -5.55 -33.68
N ALA A 11 8.31 -4.23 -33.78
CA ALA A 11 8.66 -3.29 -32.71
C ALA A 11 7.80 -3.48 -31.45
N THR A 12 6.49 -3.71 -31.61
CA THR A 12 5.61 -4.03 -30.46
C THR A 12 6.04 -5.32 -29.77
N THR A 13 6.28 -6.41 -30.51
CA THR A 13 6.72 -7.68 -29.90
C THR A 13 8.07 -7.57 -29.21
N ALA A 14 9.03 -6.83 -29.78
CA ALA A 14 10.34 -6.62 -29.15
C ALA A 14 10.21 -5.83 -27.83
N SER A 15 9.37 -4.78 -27.81
CA SER A 15 9.09 -4.00 -26.60
C SER A 15 8.39 -4.84 -25.52
N THR A 16 7.51 -5.78 -25.89
CA THR A 16 6.92 -6.75 -24.96
C THR A 16 8.00 -7.63 -24.34
N THR A 17 8.86 -8.28 -25.14
CA THR A 17 9.90 -9.18 -24.62
C THR A 17 10.94 -8.50 -23.73
N SER A 18 11.31 -7.24 -24.01
CA SER A 18 12.20 -6.48 -23.13
C SER A 18 11.56 -6.09 -21.79
N ARG A 19 10.22 -5.95 -21.75
CA ARG A 19 9.49 -5.72 -20.48
C ARG A 19 9.34 -7.01 -19.67
N GLU A 20 9.04 -8.13 -20.32
CA GLU A 20 9.01 -9.45 -19.68
C GLU A 20 10.38 -9.80 -19.05
N PHE A 21 11.49 -9.50 -19.75
CA PHE A 21 12.84 -9.71 -19.21
C PHE A 21 13.22 -8.71 -18.11
N LEU A 22 12.74 -7.46 -18.16
CA LEU A 22 12.88 -6.52 -17.03
C LEU A 22 12.18 -7.04 -15.78
N ASP A 23 10.97 -7.60 -15.91
CA ASP A 23 10.24 -8.17 -14.78
C ASP A 23 11.00 -9.32 -14.12
N GLU A 24 11.60 -10.23 -14.91
CA GLU A 24 12.47 -11.30 -14.39
C GLU A 24 13.68 -10.74 -13.63
N LEU A 25 14.31 -9.68 -14.14
CA LEU A 25 15.44 -9.02 -13.48
C LEU A 25 15.03 -8.33 -12.17
N TYR A 26 13.85 -7.71 -12.11
CA TYR A 26 13.33 -7.15 -10.86
C TYR A 26 13.00 -8.24 -9.82
N GLU A 27 12.41 -9.38 -10.22
CA GLU A 27 12.23 -10.52 -9.30
C GLU A 27 13.58 -11.08 -8.80
N LEU A 28 14.61 -11.11 -9.64
CA LEU A 28 15.96 -11.51 -9.22
C LEU A 28 16.58 -10.50 -8.24
N LEU A 29 16.32 -9.20 -8.43
CA LEU A 29 16.78 -8.13 -7.53
C LEU A 29 16.13 -8.21 -6.15
N GLU A 30 14.85 -8.57 -6.07
CA GLU A 30 14.14 -8.81 -4.80
C GLU A 30 14.65 -10.08 -4.08
N ARG A 31 15.06 -11.10 -4.84
CA ARG A 31 15.59 -12.37 -4.30
C ARG A 31 17.04 -12.28 -3.83
N ASP A 32 17.81 -11.28 -4.26
CA ASP A 32 19.22 -11.14 -3.86
C ASP A 32 19.36 -10.56 -2.45
N LYS A 33 19.96 -11.36 -1.56
CA LYS A 33 20.26 -10.96 -0.17
C LYS A 33 21.46 -10.02 -0.07
N ASN A 34 22.31 -9.94 -1.10
CA ASN A 34 23.48 -9.07 -1.10
C ASN A 34 23.15 -7.66 -1.62
N LYS A 35 22.79 -6.75 -0.70
CA LYS A 35 22.49 -5.34 -1.00
C LYS A 35 23.63 -4.56 -1.71
N LYS A 36 24.86 -5.11 -1.78
CA LYS A 36 26.01 -4.54 -2.51
C LYS A 36 26.17 -5.09 -3.94
N ASN A 37 25.37 -6.07 -4.37
CA ASN A 37 25.44 -6.56 -5.74
C ASN A 37 24.81 -5.54 -6.71
N THR A 38 25.59 -5.07 -7.68
CA THR A 38 25.14 -4.15 -8.74
C THR A 38 24.71 -4.88 -10.01
N VAL A 39 25.15 -6.12 -10.24
CA VAL A 39 25.05 -6.82 -11.53
C VAL A 39 23.61 -6.89 -12.06
N ILE A 40 22.63 -7.12 -11.18
CA ILE A 40 21.22 -7.18 -11.56
C ILE A 40 20.70 -5.78 -11.95
N LEU A 41 21.09 -4.73 -11.21
CA LEU A 41 20.77 -3.34 -11.56
C LEU A 41 21.45 -2.89 -12.85
N GLU A 42 22.67 -3.35 -13.14
CA GLU A 42 23.37 -3.09 -14.40
C GLU A 42 22.62 -3.68 -15.61
N LEU A 43 22.06 -4.89 -15.46
CA LEU A 43 21.22 -5.51 -16.48
C LEU A 43 19.89 -4.75 -16.67
N ILE A 44 19.25 -4.34 -15.57
CA ILE A 44 18.03 -3.51 -15.58
C ILE A 44 18.30 -2.17 -16.28
N LEU A 45 19.42 -1.51 -15.97
CA LEU A 45 19.86 -0.27 -16.60
C LEU A 45 20.04 -0.43 -18.11
N GLN A 46 20.69 -1.50 -18.55
CA GLN A 46 20.87 -1.80 -19.98
C GLN A 46 19.54 -2.06 -20.69
N GLN A 47 18.56 -2.69 -20.04
CA GLN A 47 17.25 -2.93 -20.64
C GLN A 47 16.40 -1.66 -20.75
N TRP A 48 16.39 -0.79 -19.73
CA TRP A 48 15.71 0.51 -19.85
C TRP A 48 16.34 1.39 -20.94
N GLN A 49 17.67 1.36 -21.09
CA GLN A 49 18.38 2.00 -22.21
C GLN A 49 17.98 1.42 -23.57
N GLN A 50 17.75 0.10 -23.68
CA GLN A 50 17.29 -0.55 -24.92
C GLN A 50 15.82 -0.23 -25.27
N ILE A 51 14.97 -0.04 -24.25
CA ILE A 51 13.57 0.42 -24.41
C ILE A 51 13.50 1.92 -24.76
N GLY A 52 14.50 2.71 -24.35
CA GLY A 52 14.51 4.16 -24.53
C GLY A 52 13.81 4.93 -23.41
N ASP A 53 13.59 4.31 -22.25
CA ASP A 53 13.03 4.99 -21.07
C ASP A 53 14.18 5.63 -20.27
N GLU A 54 14.52 6.87 -20.64
CA GLU A 54 15.61 7.61 -20.01
C GLU A 54 15.35 7.92 -18.54
N GLN A 55 14.08 8.06 -18.11
CA GLN A 55 13.73 8.34 -16.72
C GLN A 55 13.95 7.12 -15.83
N MET A 56 13.47 5.95 -16.24
CA MET A 56 13.69 4.69 -15.51
C MET A 56 15.17 4.30 -15.52
N ALA A 57 15.87 4.47 -16.64
CA ALA A 57 17.31 4.26 -16.71
C ALA A 57 18.09 5.21 -15.77
N HIS A 58 17.70 6.49 -15.65
CA HIS A 58 18.36 7.43 -14.76
C HIS A 58 18.18 7.04 -13.28
N GLY A 59 16.97 6.71 -12.86
CA GLY A 59 16.69 6.28 -11.47
C GLY A 59 17.43 4.99 -11.09
N VAL A 60 17.56 4.04 -12.00
CA VAL A 60 18.35 2.81 -11.78
C VAL A 60 19.85 3.12 -11.73
N ALA A 61 20.36 4.05 -12.54
CA ALA A 61 21.75 4.48 -12.46
C ALA A 61 22.07 5.17 -11.13
N GLU A 62 21.18 6.01 -10.59
CA GLU A 62 21.34 6.59 -9.25
C GLU A 62 21.35 5.51 -8.15
N GLU A 63 20.47 4.50 -8.25
CA GLU A 63 20.40 3.39 -7.30
C GLU A 63 21.67 2.51 -7.32
N ILE A 64 22.31 2.34 -8.49
CA ILE A 64 23.66 1.75 -8.57
C ILE A 64 24.66 2.62 -7.81
N LEU A 65 24.67 3.94 -8.01
CA LEU A 65 25.64 4.83 -7.35
C LEU A 65 25.45 4.96 -5.84
N LYS A 66 24.23 4.74 -5.31
CA LYS A 66 24.00 4.61 -3.87
C LYS A 66 24.65 3.36 -3.26
N ARG A 67 24.83 2.30 -4.05
CA ARG A 67 25.39 1.00 -3.63
C ARG A 67 26.89 0.89 -3.88
N ASP A 68 27.36 1.40 -5.03
CA ASP A 68 28.77 1.62 -5.36
C ASP A 68 28.96 2.99 -6.02
N THR A 69 29.47 3.95 -5.24
CA THR A 69 29.76 5.31 -5.70
C THR A 69 30.89 5.38 -6.73
N SER A 70 31.68 4.31 -6.90
CA SER A 70 32.76 4.23 -7.88
C SER A 70 32.32 3.67 -9.24
N HIS A 71 31.13 3.08 -9.31
CA HIS A 71 30.68 2.26 -10.44
C HIS A 71 30.72 3.00 -11.80
N PRO A 72 31.58 2.59 -12.75
CA PRO A 72 31.89 3.40 -13.94
C PRO A 72 30.70 3.59 -14.90
N GLY A 73 29.93 2.53 -15.17
CA GLY A 73 28.84 2.57 -16.16
C GLY A 73 27.73 3.57 -15.81
N ALA A 74 27.21 3.50 -14.59
CA ALA A 74 26.22 4.44 -14.07
C ALA A 74 26.73 5.91 -14.02
N ARG A 75 27.99 6.14 -13.60
CA ARG A 75 28.60 7.49 -13.65
C ARG A 75 28.70 8.02 -15.07
N GLU A 76 29.05 7.16 -16.04
CA GLU A 76 29.09 7.56 -17.45
C GLU A 76 27.70 7.84 -18.01
N TYR A 77 26.69 7.05 -17.65
CA TYR A 77 25.31 7.25 -18.11
C TYR A 77 24.69 8.55 -17.59
N ILE A 78 24.83 8.84 -16.30
CA ILE A 78 24.33 10.10 -15.70
C ILE A 78 25.04 11.31 -16.34
N ARG A 79 26.36 11.21 -16.57
CA ARG A 79 27.11 12.25 -17.31
C ARG A 79 26.60 12.44 -18.74
N LYS A 80 26.24 11.39 -19.46
CA LYS A 80 25.66 11.48 -20.82
C LYS A 80 24.28 12.12 -20.82
N SER A 81 23.35 11.62 -20.01
CA SER A 81 21.99 12.17 -19.90
C SER A 81 21.99 13.65 -19.46
N SER A 82 22.80 14.01 -18.45
CA SER A 82 22.98 15.42 -18.04
C SER A 82 23.56 16.34 -19.13
N SER A 83 24.23 15.79 -20.15
CA SER A 83 24.79 16.56 -21.28
C SER A 83 23.81 16.76 -22.45
N GLN A 84 22.64 16.09 -22.45
CA GLN A 84 21.64 16.19 -23.51
C GLN A 84 20.53 17.21 -23.20
N VAL A 85 20.39 17.64 -21.95
CA VAL A 85 19.36 18.60 -21.51
C VAL A 85 19.80 20.06 -21.79
N THR A 86 19.92 20.42 -23.08
CA THR A 86 20.29 21.80 -23.47
C THR A 86 19.62 22.31 -24.76
N THR A 87 18.40 21.84 -25.07
CA THR A 87 17.51 22.49 -26.05
C THR A 87 16.08 22.60 -25.50
N PRO A 88 15.58 23.82 -25.19
CA PRO A 88 14.23 24.00 -24.68
C PRO A 88 13.19 24.04 -25.82
N ALA A 89 12.37 22.99 -25.92
CA ALA A 89 11.11 23.04 -26.67
C ALA A 89 9.99 23.49 -25.71
N SER A 90 9.41 24.67 -25.95
CA SER A 90 8.32 25.23 -25.16
C SER A 90 6.94 24.83 -25.72
N THR A 91 5.90 24.97 -24.88
CA THR A 91 4.48 24.61 -25.16
C THR A 91 4.24 23.09 -25.26
N ILE A 92 3.19 22.48 -24.67
CA ILE A 92 1.91 23.00 -24.17
C ILE A 92 1.50 22.29 -22.86
N TRP A 93 1.36 23.03 -21.74
CA TRP A 93 0.35 22.88 -20.66
C TRP A 93 0.81 23.55 -19.35
N SER A 94 0.30 24.75 -19.06
CA SER A 94 0.29 25.32 -17.69
C SER A 94 -0.70 26.48 -17.53
N SER A 95 -1.90 26.12 -17.08
CA SER A 95 -2.75 26.93 -16.20
C SER A 95 -3.38 25.95 -15.20
N TRP A 96 -3.79 26.32 -13.98
CA TRP A 96 -4.08 27.65 -13.45
C TRP A 96 -3.24 27.97 -12.21
N SER A 97 -2.74 29.20 -12.10
CA SER A 97 -2.44 29.84 -10.81
C SER A 97 -2.44 31.36 -10.93
N LEU A 98 -3.15 32.02 -10.01
CA LEU A 98 -2.99 33.47 -9.77
C LEU A 98 -1.75 33.68 -8.87
N GLY A 99 -1.10 34.84 -8.86
CA GLY A 99 -1.37 36.04 -9.65
C GLY A 99 -0.89 37.33 -8.98
N THR A 100 0.38 37.39 -8.56
CA THR A 100 1.00 38.58 -7.95
C THR A 100 2.26 38.98 -8.73
N SER A 101 2.38 40.26 -9.11
CA SER A 101 3.40 40.74 -10.05
C SER A 101 4.22 41.91 -9.49
N SER A 102 5.56 41.84 -9.65
CA SER A 102 6.50 42.92 -9.29
C SER A 102 7.76 43.00 -10.19
N ARG A 103 7.56 42.85 -11.50
CA ARG A 103 8.25 43.52 -12.64
C ARG A 103 9.57 44.33 -12.40
N SER A 104 10.71 43.80 -12.90
CA SER A 104 11.82 44.55 -13.57
C SER A 104 12.90 43.57 -14.12
N THR A 105 13.16 43.40 -15.43
CA THR A 105 13.96 44.23 -16.39
C THR A 105 15.43 44.43 -15.97
N SER A 106 16.48 44.14 -16.76
CA SER A 106 16.66 44.33 -18.23
C SER A 106 17.85 43.55 -18.87
N ALA A 107 17.84 43.42 -20.22
CA ALA A 107 18.98 43.34 -21.18
C ALA A 107 20.02 42.17 -21.11
N SER A 108 20.24 41.35 -22.16
CA SER A 108 21.03 41.53 -23.43
C SER A 108 22.57 41.40 -23.25
N SER A 109 23.42 40.91 -24.19
CA SER A 109 23.32 40.60 -25.64
C SER A 109 24.47 39.67 -26.15
N ALA A 110 24.33 39.08 -27.35
CA ALA A 110 25.42 38.73 -28.33
C ALA A 110 26.49 37.64 -27.99
N SER A 111 27.32 37.08 -28.90
CA SER A 111 27.20 36.71 -30.35
C SER A 111 28.44 35.93 -30.89
N ARG A 112 28.27 34.71 -31.46
CA ARG A 112 29.07 34.10 -32.60
C ARG A 112 30.62 33.90 -32.44
N PRO A 113 31.39 33.32 -33.41
CA PRO A 113 31.17 32.07 -34.20
C PRO A 113 32.46 31.19 -34.48
N ASP A 114 32.28 29.94 -34.95
CA ASP A 114 33.05 29.23 -36.04
C ASP A 114 34.60 28.98 -35.97
N PRO A 115 35.25 28.21 -36.89
CA PRO A 115 34.88 26.91 -37.54
C PRO A 115 36.07 25.91 -37.83
N LEU A 116 35.78 24.78 -38.56
CA LEU A 116 36.68 23.86 -39.33
C LEU A 116 37.57 22.85 -38.54
N GLN A 117 37.93 21.64 -39.03
CA GLN A 117 37.62 20.86 -40.27
C GLN A 117 37.38 19.33 -39.96
N THR A 118 37.78 18.22 -40.63
CA THR A 118 38.72 17.87 -41.74
C THR A 118 38.18 16.75 -42.68
N ARG A 119 38.84 15.57 -42.87
CA ARG A 119 38.56 14.59 -43.96
C ARG A 119 38.89 13.09 -43.68
N LEU A 120 38.21 12.23 -44.46
CA LEU A 120 38.33 10.80 -44.91
C LEU A 120 39.78 10.23 -45.19
N PRO A 121 40.06 8.92 -45.53
CA PRO A 121 39.22 7.89 -46.22
C PRO A 121 39.42 6.33 -45.99
N HIS A 122 38.57 5.51 -46.68
CA HIS A 122 38.64 4.11 -47.22
C HIS A 122 39.48 2.89 -46.67
N ARG A 123 38.78 1.74 -46.47
CA ARG A 123 38.84 0.35 -47.12
C ARG A 123 40.17 -0.19 -47.76
N PRO A 124 40.47 -1.54 -47.95
CA PRO A 124 39.55 -2.69 -48.24
C PRO A 124 39.98 -4.12 -47.64
N PRO A 125 39.93 -5.35 -48.28
CA PRO A 125 39.35 -6.57 -47.61
C PRO A 125 40.02 -7.98 -47.82
N ARG A 126 39.42 -9.05 -47.21
CA ARG A 126 39.36 -10.51 -47.60
C ARG A 126 38.49 -11.25 -46.53
N GLY A 127 37.84 -12.41 -46.68
CA GLY A 127 37.81 -13.49 -47.69
C GLY A 127 38.63 -14.72 -47.23
N GLY A 128 38.16 -15.98 -47.15
CA GLY A 128 36.84 -16.62 -47.38
C GLY A 128 37.02 -18.16 -47.46
N GLY A 129 35.98 -18.99 -47.28
CA GLY A 129 36.09 -20.46 -47.43
C GLY A 129 34.94 -21.30 -46.83
N SER A 130 34.66 -22.48 -47.40
CA SER A 130 33.60 -23.43 -46.99
C SER A 130 33.85 -24.83 -47.58
N THR A 131 33.45 -25.90 -46.87
CA THR A 131 32.90 -27.17 -47.41
C THR A 131 32.41 -28.10 -46.29
N ALA A 132 31.66 -29.16 -46.63
CA ALA A 132 31.04 -30.12 -45.71
C ALA A 132 31.35 -31.58 -46.09
N GLY A 133 31.08 -32.55 -45.19
CA GLY A 133 31.23 -33.99 -45.50
C GLY A 133 30.76 -34.97 -44.41
N THR A 134 29.74 -35.77 -44.75
CA THR A 134 29.29 -37.05 -44.16
C THR A 134 28.95 -38.00 -45.34
N PRO A 135 28.61 -39.30 -45.19
CA PRO A 135 28.42 -40.16 -43.99
C PRO A 135 29.21 -41.50 -44.07
N VAL A 136 28.85 -42.51 -43.26
CA VAL A 136 28.79 -43.97 -43.60
C VAL A 136 28.13 -44.78 -42.45
N ILE A 137 27.79 -46.06 -42.67
CA ILE A 137 26.83 -46.91 -41.92
C ILE A 137 27.53 -48.20 -41.37
N SER A 138 26.83 -48.95 -40.49
CA SER A 138 26.92 -50.41 -40.19
C SER A 138 27.62 -50.85 -38.87
N GLU A 139 27.38 -52.05 -38.29
CA GLU A 139 26.15 -52.88 -38.07
C GLU A 139 26.48 -54.06 -37.10
N THR A 140 25.46 -54.75 -36.54
CA THR A 140 25.46 -56.09 -35.90
C THR A 140 26.02 -56.28 -34.47
N GLY A 141 25.50 -57.32 -33.76
CA GLY A 141 26.14 -57.94 -32.59
C GLY A 141 25.24 -58.24 -31.37
N SER A 142 24.68 -59.46 -31.28
CA SER A 142 23.89 -59.91 -30.11
C SER A 142 24.29 -61.31 -29.63
N VAL A 143 24.49 -61.51 -28.32
CA VAL A 143 24.50 -62.83 -27.65
C VAL A 143 23.87 -62.69 -26.26
N SER A 144 23.05 -63.67 -25.85
CA SER A 144 22.42 -63.73 -24.53
C SER A 144 22.96 -64.91 -23.71
N THR A 145 23.13 -64.73 -22.40
CA THR A 145 23.19 -65.83 -21.41
C THR A 145 22.33 -65.49 -20.20
N SER A 146 21.85 -66.52 -19.48
CA SER A 146 20.77 -66.41 -18.50
C SER A 146 21.13 -67.04 -17.16
N SER A 147 20.62 -66.46 -16.06
CA SER A 147 20.37 -67.17 -14.78
C SER A 147 19.73 -66.24 -13.73
N GLY A 148 19.02 -66.83 -12.75
CA GLY A 148 18.92 -66.25 -11.41
C GLY A 148 17.78 -65.29 -11.09
N THR A 149 16.52 -65.60 -11.43
CA THR A 149 15.37 -64.85 -10.87
C THR A 149 15.19 -65.12 -9.37
N ARG A 150 15.24 -64.06 -8.55
CA ARG A 150 14.57 -63.99 -7.24
C ARG A 150 13.72 -62.74 -7.18
N HIS A 151 12.51 -62.88 -6.62
CA HIS A 151 11.49 -61.85 -6.66
C HIS A 151 11.85 -60.66 -5.75
N LEU A 152 11.80 -59.44 -6.29
CA LEU A 152 11.80 -58.20 -5.53
C LEU A 152 10.56 -57.37 -5.94
N ASP A 153 10.16 -56.44 -5.08
CA ASP A 153 8.96 -55.62 -5.26
C ASP A 153 9.12 -54.62 -6.42
N PRO A 154 8.21 -54.58 -7.41
CA PRO A 154 8.29 -53.63 -8.53
C PRO A 154 8.24 -52.15 -8.10
N LYS A 155 7.73 -51.82 -6.90
CA LYS A 155 7.79 -50.44 -6.36
C LYS A 155 9.19 -50.03 -5.92
N ALA A 156 10.02 -50.96 -5.44
CA ALA A 156 11.40 -50.66 -5.05
C ALA A 156 12.29 -50.38 -6.28
N ALA A 157 12.04 -51.09 -7.38
CA ALA A 157 12.87 -51.01 -8.59
C ALA A 157 12.84 -49.64 -9.31
N MET A 158 11.78 -48.85 -9.17
CA MET A 158 11.70 -47.51 -9.78
C MET A 158 12.51 -46.44 -9.04
N ALA A 159 12.83 -46.63 -7.75
CA ALA A 159 13.58 -45.65 -6.96
C ALA A 159 15.09 -45.62 -7.30
N ALA A 160 15.62 -46.66 -7.97
CA ALA A 160 17.05 -46.89 -8.16
C ALA A 160 17.63 -46.41 -9.51
N ARG A 161 17.00 -45.44 -10.18
CA ARG A 161 17.52 -44.82 -11.42
C ARG A 161 17.97 -43.37 -11.21
N LEU A 162 19.19 -43.21 -10.71
CA LEU A 162 19.94 -41.96 -10.83
C LEU A 162 20.46 -41.79 -12.28
N PRO A 163 20.25 -40.64 -12.94
CA PRO A 163 21.05 -40.25 -14.10
C PRO A 163 22.46 -39.82 -13.64
N ALA A 164 23.48 -40.10 -14.45
CA ALA A 164 24.87 -39.76 -14.12
C ALA A 164 25.15 -38.25 -14.18
N SER A 165 26.15 -37.80 -13.43
CA SER A 165 26.52 -36.39 -13.26
C SER A 165 27.41 -35.82 -14.36
N SER A 166 27.20 -34.56 -14.74
CA SER A 166 28.21 -33.72 -15.40
C SER A 166 27.90 -32.22 -15.23
N GLY A 167 28.77 -31.46 -14.53
CA GLY A 167 28.84 -29.98 -14.48
C GLY A 167 27.55 -29.22 -14.13
N ASP A 168 27.43 -28.51 -13.01
CA ASP A 168 28.34 -27.42 -12.61
C ASP A 168 28.36 -27.15 -11.09
N VAL A 169 29.29 -26.30 -10.65
CA VAL A 169 29.55 -26.01 -9.23
C VAL A 169 29.09 -24.59 -8.86
N LEU A 170 28.61 -24.43 -7.61
CA LEU A 170 28.00 -23.23 -6.99
C LEU A 170 26.50 -23.03 -7.28
N GLY A 171 25.67 -23.07 -6.22
CA GLY A 171 24.27 -22.59 -6.24
C GLY A 171 23.21 -23.52 -5.62
N ALA A 172 23.46 -24.83 -5.50
CA ALA A 172 22.42 -25.82 -5.20
C ALA A 172 22.27 -26.19 -3.71
N LYS A 173 21.53 -25.40 -2.91
CA LYS A 173 20.90 -25.83 -1.64
C LYS A 173 19.52 -25.18 -1.42
N ARG A 174 18.71 -25.76 -0.52
CA ARG A 174 17.37 -25.29 -0.04
C ARG A 174 16.13 -25.42 -0.98
N LYS A 175 16.09 -26.33 -1.97
CA LYS A 175 14.92 -26.44 -2.89
C LYS A 175 13.69 -27.22 -2.40
N ASN A 176 13.74 -27.93 -1.26
CA ASN A 176 12.71 -28.94 -0.91
C ASN A 176 11.82 -28.65 0.32
N LYS A 177 11.97 -27.50 0.99
CA LYS A 177 11.13 -27.18 2.17
C LYS A 177 9.80 -26.56 1.69
N ARG A 178 8.67 -27.24 1.98
CA ARG A 178 7.33 -26.78 1.61
C ARG A 178 6.84 -25.70 2.58
N PRO A 179 6.16 -24.63 2.10
CA PRO A 179 5.45 -23.71 2.99
C PRO A 179 4.28 -24.44 3.69
N VAL A 180 3.98 -24.03 4.92
CA VAL A 180 2.77 -24.42 5.63
C VAL A 180 1.74 -23.32 5.43
N GLN A 181 0.54 -23.67 4.97
CA GLN A 181 -0.61 -22.77 4.97
C GLN A 181 -1.28 -22.84 6.34
N PHE A 182 -1.44 -21.68 6.98
CA PHE A 182 -2.30 -21.56 8.15
C PHE A 182 -3.77 -21.51 7.72
N GLY A 183 -4.67 -22.02 8.57
CA GLY A 183 -6.11 -21.96 8.32
C GLY A 183 -6.70 -20.60 8.67
N SER A 184 -7.89 -20.32 8.14
CA SER A 184 -8.65 -19.10 8.44
C SER A 184 -8.85 -18.89 9.95
N PRO A 185 -8.93 -17.63 10.43
CA PRO A 185 -9.00 -17.32 11.85
C PRO A 185 -10.21 -17.96 12.55
N LEU A 186 -9.98 -18.54 13.72
CA LEU A 186 -10.98 -19.28 14.51
C LEU A 186 -11.92 -18.32 15.25
N SER A 187 -13.23 -18.55 15.09
CA SER A 187 -14.27 -17.57 15.43
C SER A 187 -14.77 -17.64 16.87
N SER A 188 -14.49 -18.73 17.59
CA SER A 188 -14.90 -18.94 18.98
C SER A 188 -13.81 -19.57 19.83
N GLU A 189 -13.85 -19.32 21.14
CA GLU A 189 -12.96 -19.93 22.13
C GLU A 189 -13.06 -21.47 22.12
N THR A 190 -14.26 -22.01 21.92
CA THR A 190 -14.49 -23.45 21.76
C THR A 190 -13.85 -24.04 20.51
N GLU A 191 -13.80 -23.30 19.39
CA GLU A 191 -13.04 -23.72 18.20
C GLU A 191 -11.53 -23.63 18.43
N ARG A 192 -11.04 -22.60 19.14
CA ARG A 192 -9.63 -22.47 19.50
C ARG A 192 -9.15 -23.67 20.31
N LEU A 193 -9.83 -24.00 21.41
CA LEU A 193 -9.52 -25.17 22.25
C LEU A 193 -9.61 -26.49 21.48
N ALA A 194 -10.60 -26.66 20.61
CA ALA A 194 -10.74 -27.86 19.79
C ALA A 194 -9.63 -28.02 18.73
N VAL A 195 -9.11 -26.91 18.20
CA VAL A 195 -7.97 -26.90 17.28
C VAL A 195 -6.64 -27.07 18.02
N GLU A 196 -6.49 -26.50 19.21
CA GLU A 196 -5.31 -26.64 20.07
C GLU A 196 -5.07 -28.11 20.45
N VAL A 197 -6.06 -28.80 21.03
CA VAL A 197 -5.98 -30.24 21.36
C VAL A 197 -5.67 -31.09 20.11
N LYS A 198 -6.22 -30.72 18.95
CA LYS A 198 -5.96 -31.40 17.68
C LYS A 198 -4.52 -31.17 17.18
N LEU A 199 -3.97 -29.96 17.37
CA LEU A 199 -2.59 -29.63 17.03
C LEU A 199 -1.61 -30.31 17.97
N GLU A 200 -1.87 -30.36 19.28
CA GLU A 200 -1.09 -31.15 20.24
C GLU A 200 -1.00 -32.62 19.83
N GLN A 201 -2.14 -33.23 19.49
CA GLN A 201 -2.18 -34.62 19.04
C GLN A 201 -1.40 -34.83 17.73
N GLN A 202 -1.56 -33.94 16.74
CA GLN A 202 -0.82 -34.00 15.47
C GLN A 202 0.69 -33.77 15.65
N PHE A 203 1.10 -32.96 16.62
CA PHE A 203 2.49 -32.70 16.97
C PHE A 203 3.14 -33.91 17.67
N ALA A 204 2.43 -34.55 18.59
CA ALA A 204 2.86 -35.81 19.20
C ALA A 204 3.02 -36.93 18.17
N ASP A 205 2.05 -37.08 17.25
CA ASP A 205 2.11 -37.99 16.11
C ASP A 205 3.34 -37.74 15.23
N LEU A 206 3.66 -36.47 14.97
CA LEU A 206 4.82 -36.05 14.18
C LEU A 206 6.15 -36.36 14.89
N GLN A 207 6.25 -36.12 16.21
CA GLN A 207 7.41 -36.49 17.02
C GLN A 207 7.63 -38.00 17.09
N ALA A 208 6.55 -38.79 17.18
CA ALA A 208 6.61 -40.24 17.16
C ALA A 208 7.17 -40.76 15.81
N ARG A 209 6.63 -40.28 14.68
CA ARG A 209 7.11 -40.63 13.34
C ARG A 209 8.55 -40.19 13.09
N ALA A 210 8.96 -39.01 13.57
CA ALA A 210 10.36 -38.58 13.50
C ALA A 210 11.29 -39.46 14.35
N THR A 211 10.81 -39.99 15.47
CA THR A 211 11.56 -40.95 16.31
C THR A 211 11.70 -42.33 15.67
N GLU A 212 10.70 -42.77 14.92
CA GLU A 212 10.76 -43.98 14.09
C GLU A 212 11.72 -43.80 12.92
N LEU A 213 11.55 -42.72 12.15
CA LEU A 213 12.39 -42.40 10.99
C LEU A 213 13.88 -42.23 11.36
N GLU A 214 14.22 -41.61 12.51
CA GLU A 214 15.62 -41.53 12.93
C GLU A 214 16.23 -42.93 13.14
N ARG A 215 15.47 -43.90 13.69
CA ARG A 215 15.97 -45.27 13.88
C ARG A 215 16.24 -45.96 12.55
N GLU A 216 15.32 -45.83 11.59
CA GLU A 216 15.49 -46.38 10.24
C GLU A 216 16.68 -45.73 9.52
N MET A 217 16.81 -44.40 9.60
CA MET A 217 17.93 -43.67 9.01
C MET A 217 19.28 -44.09 9.61
N VAL A 218 19.38 -44.24 10.94
CA VAL A 218 20.61 -44.75 11.59
C VAL A 218 20.95 -46.16 11.08
N VAL A 219 19.97 -47.04 10.85
CA VAL A 219 20.24 -48.37 10.26
C VAL A 219 20.77 -48.25 8.83
N LEU A 220 20.21 -47.34 8.01
CA LEU A 220 20.65 -47.13 6.63
C LEU A 220 22.04 -46.46 6.53
N GLU A 221 22.38 -45.56 7.44
CA GLU A 221 23.71 -44.95 7.60
C GLU A 221 24.77 -46.01 7.97
N ASN A 222 24.46 -46.89 8.95
CA ASN A 222 25.34 -48.00 9.35
C ASN A 222 25.57 -49.03 8.22
N VAL A 223 24.70 -49.09 7.21
CA VAL A 223 24.83 -49.96 6.01
C VAL A 223 25.43 -49.18 4.81
N GLY A 224 25.72 -47.88 4.96
CA GLY A 224 26.31 -47.04 3.91
C GLY A 224 25.35 -46.69 2.77
N LEU A 225 24.04 -46.81 2.99
CA LEU A 225 23.00 -46.56 1.98
C LEU A 225 22.52 -45.11 1.93
N VAL A 226 22.71 -44.34 3.01
CA VAL A 226 22.28 -42.94 3.11
C VAL A 226 23.34 -42.11 3.84
N ASP A 227 23.94 -41.15 3.14
CA ASP A 227 24.63 -40.00 3.74
C ASP A 227 23.82 -38.74 3.39
N ASN A 228 23.12 -38.20 4.39
CA ASN A 228 22.33 -36.98 4.28
C ASN A 228 22.19 -36.32 5.67
N ALA A 229 23.32 -35.85 6.21
CA ALA A 229 23.38 -35.21 7.53
C ALA A 229 22.36 -34.06 7.73
N GLU A 230 21.97 -33.35 6.66
CA GLU A 230 20.94 -32.29 6.69
C GLU A 230 19.55 -32.85 7.01
N ILE A 231 19.18 -34.02 6.46
CA ILE A 231 17.91 -34.71 6.75
C ILE A 231 17.94 -35.32 8.15
N PHE A 232 19.08 -35.88 8.59
CA PHE A 232 19.24 -36.36 9.97
C PHE A 232 19.01 -35.23 10.99
N GLN A 233 19.59 -34.06 10.75
CA GLN A 233 19.45 -32.93 11.66
C GLN A 233 18.02 -32.36 11.66
N ASP A 234 17.36 -32.29 10.51
CA ASP A 234 15.94 -31.91 10.43
C ASP A 234 15.03 -32.93 11.13
N THR A 235 15.23 -34.25 10.94
CA THR A 235 14.47 -35.28 11.65
C THR A 235 14.69 -35.21 13.17
N ARG A 236 15.92 -34.98 13.63
CA ARG A 236 16.23 -34.73 15.05
C ARG A 236 15.54 -33.47 15.59
N ASN A 237 15.56 -32.38 14.82
CA ASN A 237 14.90 -31.14 15.20
C ASN A 237 13.38 -31.36 15.37
N ILE A 238 12.71 -32.05 14.44
CA ILE A 238 11.28 -32.43 14.57
C ILE A 238 11.04 -33.27 15.83
N LYS A 239 11.80 -34.35 16.00
CA LYS A 239 11.72 -35.24 17.18
C LYS A 239 11.85 -34.49 18.51
N HIS A 240 12.73 -33.50 18.58
CA HIS A 240 12.93 -32.67 19.77
C HIS A 240 11.96 -31.48 19.86
N GLY A 241 10.88 -31.45 19.07
CA GLY A 241 9.86 -30.40 19.08
C GLY A 241 10.29 -29.08 18.44
N ARG A 242 11.49 -29.01 17.86
CA ARG A 242 12.07 -27.81 17.22
C ARG A 242 11.61 -27.69 15.77
N VAL A 243 10.31 -27.85 15.52
CA VAL A 243 9.72 -27.89 14.17
C VAL A 243 9.96 -26.59 13.41
N SER A 244 10.02 -25.44 14.09
CA SER A 244 10.37 -24.12 13.53
C SER A 244 11.82 -24.00 13.02
N LEU A 245 12.72 -24.92 13.34
CA LEU A 245 14.05 -25.00 12.70
C LEU A 245 14.01 -25.74 11.35
N VAL A 246 12.89 -26.41 11.05
CA VAL A 246 12.75 -27.38 9.96
C VAL A 246 11.75 -26.90 8.92
N VAL A 247 10.57 -26.48 9.39
CA VAL A 247 9.61 -25.68 8.63
C VAL A 247 10.13 -24.25 8.60
N MET A 248 10.37 -23.69 7.41
CA MET A 248 10.52 -22.24 7.27
C MET A 248 9.12 -21.62 7.08
N PRO A 249 8.90 -20.35 7.48
CA PRO A 249 7.70 -19.62 7.08
C PRO A 249 7.57 -19.63 5.55
N ALA A 250 6.34 -19.51 5.07
CA ALA A 250 6.12 -19.26 3.65
C ALA A 250 6.85 -17.96 3.25
N MET A 251 7.60 -17.99 2.14
CA MET A 251 7.95 -16.73 1.50
C MET A 251 6.66 -16.18 0.88
N PRO A 252 6.29 -14.91 1.14
CA PRO A 252 5.09 -14.32 0.56
C PRO A 252 5.05 -14.49 -0.96
N ARG A 253 3.88 -14.88 -1.49
CA ARG A 253 3.64 -15.06 -2.94
C ARG A 253 3.98 -13.79 -3.74
N PRO A 254 4.25 -13.85 -5.05
CA PRO A 254 4.37 -12.64 -5.86
C PRO A 254 3.04 -11.86 -5.90
N VAL A 255 3.07 -10.52 -5.86
CA VAL A 255 1.85 -9.67 -5.97
C VAL A 255 1.05 -10.01 -7.25
N ARG A 256 1.75 -10.28 -8.35
CA ARG A 256 1.18 -10.71 -9.64
C ARG A 256 0.41 -12.03 -9.55
N GLN A 257 0.75 -12.91 -8.61
CA GLN A 257 0.01 -14.15 -8.35
C GLN A 257 -1.23 -13.85 -7.52
N LEU A 258 -1.10 -13.12 -6.40
CA LEU A 258 -2.24 -12.69 -5.58
C LEU A 258 -3.32 -12.03 -6.44
N VAL A 259 -2.97 -11.04 -7.27
CA VAL A 259 -3.92 -10.32 -8.15
C VAL A 259 -4.63 -11.24 -9.15
N ARG A 260 -4.01 -12.35 -9.59
CA ARG A 260 -4.67 -13.36 -10.43
C ARG A 260 -5.61 -14.28 -9.63
N GLU A 261 -5.37 -14.42 -8.33
CA GLU A 261 -6.18 -15.21 -7.37
C GLU A 261 -7.38 -14.41 -6.81
N LEU A 262 -7.38 -13.07 -6.94
CA LEU A 262 -8.51 -12.19 -6.56
C LEU A 262 -9.72 -12.38 -7.50
N GLN A 263 -10.48 -13.45 -7.27
CA GLN A 263 -11.67 -13.82 -8.04
C GLN A 263 -12.87 -14.13 -7.14
N GLY A 264 -14.04 -13.61 -7.53
CA GLY A 264 -15.29 -13.75 -6.79
C GLY A 264 -15.65 -12.49 -6.00
N ASP A 265 -16.38 -12.67 -4.90
CA ASP A 265 -16.96 -11.56 -4.15
C ASP A 265 -15.90 -10.71 -3.43
N ARG A 266 -16.14 -9.40 -3.36
CA ARG A 266 -15.25 -8.40 -2.77
C ARG A 266 -14.75 -8.75 -1.36
N LYS A 267 -15.58 -9.39 -0.53
CA LYS A 267 -15.14 -9.89 0.79
C LYS A 267 -14.02 -10.92 0.67
N ARG A 268 -14.17 -11.93 -0.18
CA ARG A 268 -13.16 -12.98 -0.40
C ARG A 268 -11.85 -12.39 -0.94
N CYS A 269 -11.93 -11.37 -1.79
CA CYS A 269 -10.76 -10.63 -2.25
C CYS A 269 -10.06 -9.89 -1.10
N LEU A 270 -10.82 -9.28 -0.18
CA LEU A 270 -10.25 -8.64 1.02
C LEU A 270 -9.60 -9.68 1.94
N ASP A 271 -10.28 -10.78 2.23
CA ASP A 271 -9.77 -11.88 3.07
C ASP A 271 -8.40 -12.39 2.53
N LEU A 272 -8.30 -12.62 1.21
CA LEU A 272 -7.04 -13.04 0.55
C LEU A 272 -5.89 -12.02 0.64
N ILE A 273 -6.19 -10.72 0.70
CA ILE A 273 -5.18 -9.66 0.85
C ILE A 273 -4.75 -9.54 2.31
N ILE A 274 -5.67 -9.71 3.27
CA ILE A 274 -5.35 -9.79 4.70
C ILE A 274 -4.39 -10.96 4.93
N ASP A 275 -4.69 -12.16 4.42
CA ASP A 275 -3.82 -13.33 4.53
C ASP A 275 -2.41 -13.05 3.97
N ASP A 276 -2.32 -12.39 2.80
CA ASP A 276 -1.05 -12.00 2.17
C ASP A 276 -0.23 -11.01 3.02
N PHE A 277 -0.91 -10.03 3.64
CA PHE A 277 -0.26 -9.04 4.49
C PHE A 277 0.14 -9.65 5.84
N VAL A 278 -0.63 -10.60 6.38
CA VAL A 278 -0.24 -11.39 7.56
C VAL A 278 0.99 -12.25 7.26
N GLU A 279 1.07 -12.92 6.10
CA GLU A 279 2.28 -13.65 5.66
C GLU A 279 3.49 -12.71 5.57
N VAL A 280 3.35 -11.54 4.94
CA VAL A 280 4.42 -10.53 4.84
C VAL A 280 4.84 -10.02 6.22
N ALA A 281 3.89 -9.82 7.15
CA ALA A 281 4.17 -9.38 8.50
C ALA A 281 4.95 -10.45 9.28
N GLN A 282 4.45 -11.69 9.35
CA GLN A 282 5.09 -12.82 10.02
C GLN A 282 6.51 -13.07 9.50
N TRP A 283 6.68 -13.14 8.16
CA TRP A 283 7.98 -13.32 7.52
C TRP A 283 8.97 -12.18 7.85
N SER A 284 8.47 -11.00 8.21
CA SER A 284 9.28 -9.85 8.59
C SER A 284 9.58 -9.76 10.08
N LEU A 285 8.72 -10.32 10.94
CA LEU A 285 8.97 -10.51 12.36
C LEU A 285 10.07 -11.58 12.60
N GLU A 286 10.13 -12.62 11.75
CA GLU A 286 11.09 -13.73 11.87
C GLU A 286 12.50 -13.44 11.29
N ASP A 287 12.63 -12.49 10.35
CA ASP A 287 13.92 -12.12 9.73
C ASP A 287 14.83 -11.33 10.69
N ASP A 288 14.25 -10.72 11.75
CA ASP A 288 14.95 -9.85 12.70
C ASP A 288 15.65 -10.63 13.83
N THR A 289 16.72 -11.33 13.45
CA THR A 289 17.64 -12.10 14.34
C THR A 289 18.27 -11.30 15.51
N THR A 290 17.97 -10.01 15.61
CA THR A 290 18.43 -9.06 16.63
C THR A 290 17.62 -9.10 17.94
N GLY A 291 16.50 -9.82 17.97
CA GLY A 291 15.79 -10.18 19.22
C GLY A 291 14.64 -9.25 19.62
N LYS A 292 14.36 -8.18 18.87
CA LYS A 292 13.08 -7.48 18.85
C LYS A 292 12.81 -6.98 17.43
N PRO A 293 11.77 -7.44 16.73
CA PRO A 293 11.49 -6.97 15.38
C PRO A 293 11.07 -5.51 15.42
N HIS A 294 11.70 -4.68 14.59
CA HIS A 294 11.38 -3.26 14.56
C HIS A 294 10.07 -3.04 13.76
N ILE A 295 9.00 -2.59 14.43
CA ILE A 295 7.66 -2.45 13.82
C ILE A 295 7.73 -1.65 12.52
N ASP A 296 8.50 -0.56 12.50
CA ASP A 296 8.62 0.28 11.31
C ASP A 296 9.24 -0.48 10.11
N VAL A 297 10.05 -1.52 10.31
CA VAL A 297 10.56 -2.38 9.23
C VAL A 297 9.47 -3.30 8.68
N VAL A 298 8.61 -3.83 9.56
CA VAL A 298 7.41 -4.59 9.15
C VAL A 298 6.47 -3.66 8.37
N ARG A 299 6.23 -2.46 8.89
CA ARG A 299 5.39 -1.43 8.27
C ARG A 299 5.95 -0.96 6.93
N ASP A 300 7.25 -0.73 6.80
CA ASP A 300 7.91 -0.36 5.55
C ASP A 300 7.72 -1.44 4.47
N ARG A 301 7.82 -2.72 4.85
CA ARG A 301 7.61 -3.85 3.94
C ARG A 301 6.14 -3.96 3.52
N LEU A 302 5.21 -3.81 4.47
CA LEU A 302 3.77 -3.79 4.21
C LEU A 302 3.35 -2.59 3.33
N LEU A 303 3.86 -1.38 3.57
CA LEU A 303 3.59 -0.20 2.73
C LEU A 303 4.10 -0.38 1.30
N ARG A 304 5.29 -0.98 1.11
CA ARG A 304 5.79 -1.34 -0.22
C ARG A 304 4.92 -2.40 -0.90
N ARG A 305 4.49 -3.42 -0.13
CA ARG A 305 3.58 -4.47 -0.59
C ARG A 305 2.23 -3.89 -1.05
N GLN A 306 1.66 -3.01 -0.24
CA GLN A 306 0.43 -2.28 -0.56
C GLN A 306 0.62 -1.41 -1.81
N THR A 307 1.71 -0.64 -1.91
CA THR A 307 1.99 0.21 -3.08
C THR A 307 2.05 -0.61 -4.38
N LEU A 308 2.66 -1.80 -4.35
CA LEU A 308 2.69 -2.73 -5.48
C LEU A 308 1.32 -3.36 -5.78
N LEU A 309 0.52 -3.63 -4.75
CA LEU A 309 -0.83 -4.17 -4.90
C LEU A 309 -1.80 -3.15 -5.46
N ASP A 310 -1.85 -1.94 -4.89
CA ASP A 310 -2.72 -0.84 -5.32
C ASP A 310 -2.43 -0.43 -6.78
N ALA A 311 -1.18 -0.54 -7.23
CA ALA A 311 -0.79 -0.34 -8.63
C ALA A 311 -1.21 -1.48 -9.60
N MET A 312 -1.73 -2.59 -9.08
CA MET A 312 -2.13 -3.78 -9.86
C MET A 312 -3.57 -4.23 -9.62
N LEU A 313 -4.28 -3.66 -8.65
CA LEU A 313 -5.69 -3.99 -8.35
C LEU A 313 -6.61 -3.58 -9.51
N PRO A 314 -7.62 -4.41 -9.87
CA PRO A 314 -8.61 -4.04 -10.88
C PRO A 314 -9.61 -3.02 -10.33
N ALA A 315 -10.26 -2.28 -11.23
CA ALA A 315 -11.23 -1.26 -10.86
C ALA A 315 -12.42 -1.84 -10.07
N GLY A 316 -12.84 -1.14 -9.01
CA GLY A 316 -13.82 -1.59 -8.01
C GLY A 316 -13.22 -2.28 -6.78
N LEU A 317 -11.91 -2.54 -6.75
CA LEU A 317 -11.17 -3.12 -5.61
C LEU A 317 -10.07 -2.20 -5.06
N GLU A 318 -9.94 -0.96 -5.55
CA GLU A 318 -8.78 -0.06 -5.34
C GLU A 318 -8.51 0.30 -3.88
N ASP A 319 -9.52 0.22 -3.01
CA ASP A 319 -9.43 0.50 -1.58
C ASP A 319 -9.11 -0.73 -0.73
N LEU A 320 -9.19 -1.96 -1.28
CA LEU A 320 -8.97 -3.19 -0.52
C LEU A 320 -7.56 -3.31 0.07
N GLY A 321 -6.53 -2.84 -0.65
CA GLY A 321 -5.16 -2.83 -0.14
C GLY A 321 -5.03 -1.97 1.12
N ARG A 322 -5.69 -0.81 1.15
CA ARG A 322 -5.74 0.07 2.33
C ARG A 322 -6.57 -0.54 3.47
N THR A 323 -7.72 -1.15 3.16
CA THR A 323 -8.55 -1.83 4.17
C THR A 323 -7.77 -2.99 4.81
N ALA A 324 -7.08 -3.81 4.03
CA ALA A 324 -6.23 -4.89 4.57
C ALA A 324 -5.07 -4.34 5.40
N MET A 325 -4.40 -3.27 4.94
CA MET A 325 -3.33 -2.60 5.69
C MET A 325 -3.82 -2.13 7.07
N MET A 326 -5.00 -1.51 7.14
CA MET A 326 -5.63 -1.07 8.39
C MET A 326 -5.87 -2.24 9.36
N LEU A 327 -6.44 -3.34 8.87
CA LEU A 327 -6.78 -4.51 9.70
C LEU A 327 -5.54 -5.27 10.16
N VAL A 328 -4.46 -5.30 9.37
CA VAL A 328 -3.18 -5.93 9.75
C VAL A 328 -2.34 -5.02 10.65
N GLU A 329 -2.34 -3.70 10.46
CA GLU A 329 -1.73 -2.78 11.44
C GLU A 329 -2.38 -2.90 12.83
N HIS A 330 -3.67 -3.18 12.91
CA HIS A 330 -4.38 -3.38 14.17
C HIS A 330 -3.92 -4.63 14.92
N GLN A 331 -3.65 -5.73 14.21
CA GLN A 331 -3.04 -6.93 14.79
C GLN A 331 -1.61 -6.70 15.31
N LEU A 332 -0.98 -5.58 14.96
CA LEU A 332 0.34 -5.18 15.46
C LEU A 332 0.29 -4.31 16.74
N ILE A 333 -0.87 -4.11 17.38
CA ILE A 333 -0.96 -3.43 18.70
C ILE A 333 -0.07 -4.14 19.73
N ASP A 334 -0.19 -5.46 19.87
CA ASP A 334 0.61 -6.28 20.79
C ASP A 334 2.12 -6.19 20.52
N HIS A 335 2.48 -5.93 19.27
CA HIS A 335 3.86 -5.71 18.84
C HIS A 335 4.34 -4.27 19.03
N GLY A 336 3.42 -3.34 19.33
CA GLY A 336 3.68 -1.96 19.77
C GLY A 336 3.11 -0.85 18.88
N LYS A 337 2.25 -1.15 17.89
CA LYS A 337 1.47 -0.12 17.16
C LYS A 337 0.68 0.72 18.16
N LYS A 338 0.65 2.03 17.95
CA LYS A 338 -0.16 2.96 18.74
C LYS A 338 -1.13 3.77 17.87
N TYR A 339 -2.36 3.84 18.34
CA TYR A 339 -3.38 4.78 17.85
C TYR A 339 -3.33 6.07 18.69
N ALA A 340 -4.09 7.09 18.26
CA ALA A 340 -4.22 8.34 19.01
C ALA A 340 -5.05 8.16 20.30
N ASN A 341 -5.94 7.17 20.31
CA ASN A 341 -6.68 6.68 21.47
C ASN A 341 -6.22 5.26 21.86
N ASP A 342 -6.30 4.96 23.15
CA ASP A 342 -6.13 3.64 23.76
C ASP A 342 -7.48 2.95 24.05
N LYS A 343 -8.54 3.74 24.27
CA LYS A 343 -9.91 3.31 24.54
C LYS A 343 -10.90 3.71 23.45
N THR A 344 -12.01 2.97 23.35
CA THR A 344 -13.21 3.36 22.59
C THR A 344 -14.01 4.46 23.31
N MET A 345 -15.10 4.96 22.72
CA MET A 345 -15.97 5.94 23.38
C MET A 345 -16.82 5.34 24.51
N LEU A 346 -16.98 4.02 24.55
CA LEU A 346 -17.58 3.28 25.67
C LEU A 346 -16.54 2.78 26.71
N PHE A 347 -15.28 3.21 26.58
CA PHE A 347 -14.14 2.87 27.45
C PHE A 347 -13.63 1.41 27.35
N GLU A 348 -14.03 0.68 26.30
CA GLU A 348 -13.47 -0.63 25.95
C GLU A 348 -12.05 -0.46 25.36
N ASP A 349 -11.19 -1.49 25.39
CA ASP A 349 -9.84 -1.38 24.84
C ASP A 349 -9.85 -1.36 23.31
N VAL A 350 -9.04 -0.48 22.70
CA VAL A 350 -8.94 -0.40 21.23
C VAL A 350 -8.50 -1.72 20.59
N ALA A 351 -7.74 -2.55 21.31
CA ALA A 351 -7.31 -3.87 20.83
C ALA A 351 -8.44 -4.91 20.74
N ASP A 352 -9.56 -4.70 21.44
CA ASP A 352 -10.70 -5.62 21.46
C ASP A 352 -11.77 -5.27 20.40
N ILE A 353 -11.59 -4.18 19.64
CA ILE A 353 -12.53 -3.76 18.59
C ILE A 353 -12.68 -4.87 17.53
N PRO A 354 -13.90 -5.38 17.27
CA PRO A 354 -14.10 -6.42 16.27
C PRO A 354 -13.64 -5.97 14.87
N VAL A 355 -12.94 -6.86 14.15
CA VAL A 355 -12.43 -6.62 12.78
C VAL A 355 -13.53 -6.16 11.80
N ALA A 356 -14.79 -6.54 12.03
CA ALA A 356 -15.94 -6.13 11.22
C ALA A 356 -16.54 -4.76 11.61
N ASN A 357 -16.10 -4.18 12.72
CA ASN A 357 -16.49 -2.87 13.23
C ASN A 357 -15.37 -1.83 13.10
N LEU A 358 -14.10 -2.25 12.98
CA LEU A 358 -12.95 -1.37 13.02
C LEU A 358 -12.90 -0.40 11.82
N LEU A 359 -12.78 0.90 12.12
CA LEU A 359 -12.26 1.90 11.20
C LEU A 359 -11.11 2.68 11.85
N VAL A 360 -10.06 2.98 11.08
CA VAL A 360 -8.98 3.90 11.50
C VAL A 360 -9.01 5.12 10.59
N THR A 361 -9.16 6.31 11.16
CA THR A 361 -9.21 7.58 10.41
C THR A 361 -7.83 8.21 10.26
N SER A 362 -7.71 9.18 9.36
CA SER A 362 -6.44 9.83 8.97
C SER A 362 -5.70 10.55 10.11
N ASP A 363 -6.41 10.90 11.19
CA ASP A 363 -5.89 11.40 12.46
C ASP A 363 -5.34 10.28 13.39
N ASN A 364 -5.26 9.04 12.89
CA ASN A 364 -4.79 7.83 13.57
C ASN A 364 -5.63 7.46 14.82
N TYR A 365 -6.89 7.90 14.90
CA TYR A 365 -7.87 7.34 15.83
C TYR A 365 -8.41 6.01 15.30
N ALA A 366 -8.60 5.04 16.19
CA ALA A 366 -9.28 3.78 15.92
C ALA A 366 -10.69 3.79 16.54
N TRP A 367 -11.67 3.38 15.76
CA TRP A 367 -13.09 3.46 16.08
C TRP A 367 -13.76 2.11 15.97
N ASP A 368 -14.64 1.80 16.90
CA ASP A 368 -15.76 0.92 16.62
C ASP A 368 -16.82 1.71 15.82
N MET A 369 -17.14 1.24 14.62
CA MET A 369 -18.09 1.91 13.72
C MET A 369 -19.55 1.83 14.16
N SER A 370 -19.92 0.97 15.11
CA SER A 370 -21.23 1.04 15.76
C SER A 370 -21.29 2.28 16.64
N GLU A 371 -20.34 2.43 17.59
CA GLU A 371 -20.23 3.61 18.47
C GLU A 371 -20.13 4.91 17.67
N LEU A 372 -19.24 4.96 16.67
CA LEU A 372 -19.03 6.16 15.86
C LEU A 372 -20.28 6.55 15.08
N ALA A 373 -21.00 5.59 14.51
CA ALA A 373 -22.23 5.89 13.78
C ALA A 373 -23.39 6.29 14.71
N ASP A 374 -23.45 5.83 15.96
CA ASP A 374 -24.41 6.36 16.93
C ASP A 374 -24.04 7.78 17.40
N ALA A 375 -22.76 8.04 17.68
CA ALA A 375 -22.29 9.38 18.06
C ALA A 375 -22.50 10.43 16.95
N LEU A 376 -22.34 10.04 15.68
CA LEU A 376 -22.63 10.87 14.51
C LEU A 376 -24.14 11.04 14.26
N ALA A 377 -24.96 9.99 14.48
CA ALA A 377 -26.41 10.08 14.34
C ALA A 377 -27.03 11.01 15.41
N VAL A 378 -26.55 10.94 16.66
CA VAL A 378 -26.94 11.88 17.74
C VAL A 378 -26.55 13.33 17.41
N ASN A 379 -25.49 13.53 16.63
CA ASN A 379 -25.08 14.83 16.10
C ASN A 379 -25.68 15.18 14.73
N SER A 380 -26.85 14.61 14.39
CA SER A 380 -27.59 14.91 13.15
C SER A 380 -26.78 14.68 11.85
N GLY A 381 -25.89 13.68 11.85
CA GLY A 381 -25.05 13.33 10.70
C GLY A 381 -23.88 14.27 10.42
N VAL A 382 -23.56 15.19 11.33
CA VAL A 382 -22.45 16.13 11.17
C VAL A 382 -21.12 15.38 11.31
N MET A 383 -20.38 15.27 10.20
CA MET A 383 -19.18 14.42 10.03
C MET A 383 -17.95 14.90 10.80
N ARG A 384 -17.97 14.65 12.11
CA ARG A 384 -17.05 15.22 13.09
C ARG A 384 -16.54 14.14 14.04
N ASN A 385 -15.23 14.13 14.30
CA ASN A 385 -14.62 13.29 15.33
C ASN A 385 -15.24 13.64 16.71
N PRO A 386 -15.94 12.71 17.38
CA PRO A 386 -16.66 13.03 18.63
C PRO A 386 -15.74 13.34 19.82
N ILE A 387 -14.46 12.94 19.75
CA ILE A 387 -13.46 13.12 20.80
C ILE A 387 -12.72 14.45 20.61
N THR A 388 -12.02 14.63 19.48
CA THR A 388 -11.24 15.84 19.20
C THR A 388 -12.10 17.04 18.86
N ARG A 389 -13.34 16.81 18.43
CA ARG A 389 -14.30 17.80 17.92
C ARG A 389 -13.83 18.51 16.64
N ASP A 390 -12.91 17.90 15.90
CA ASP A 390 -12.55 18.34 14.54
C ASP A 390 -13.38 17.61 13.47
N MET A 391 -13.42 18.17 12.25
CA MET A 391 -14.06 17.51 11.12
C MET A 391 -13.22 16.34 10.62
N PHE A 392 -13.89 15.25 10.25
CA PHE A 392 -13.26 14.19 9.47
C PHE A 392 -12.84 14.72 8.10
N SER A 393 -11.72 14.22 7.54
CA SER A 393 -11.33 14.57 6.17
C SER A 393 -12.37 14.03 5.18
N GLU A 394 -12.44 14.57 3.96
CA GLU A 394 -13.36 14.03 2.95
C GLU A 394 -13.16 12.52 2.70
N GLU A 395 -11.93 12.04 2.87
CA GLU A 395 -11.56 10.65 2.67
C GLU A 395 -12.00 9.76 3.83
N ASP A 396 -11.89 10.26 5.07
CA ASP A 396 -12.47 9.61 6.24
C ASP A 396 -14.00 9.55 6.13
N VAL A 397 -14.64 10.63 5.64
CA VAL A 397 -16.10 10.67 5.42
C VAL A 397 -16.54 9.65 4.37
N ARG A 398 -15.79 9.47 3.27
CA ARG A 398 -16.06 8.40 2.30
C ARG A 398 -15.98 7.03 2.96
N GLN A 399 -14.95 6.77 3.78
CA GLN A 399 -14.76 5.48 4.45
C GLN A 399 -15.86 5.21 5.49
N ILE A 400 -16.21 6.20 6.32
CA ILE A 400 -17.34 6.15 7.27
C ILE A 400 -18.65 5.81 6.55
N LEU A 401 -18.95 6.46 5.42
CA LEU A 401 -20.19 6.24 4.67
C LEU A 401 -20.20 4.94 3.86
N ASN A 402 -19.04 4.42 3.46
CA ASN A 402 -18.91 3.15 2.75
C ASN A 402 -18.87 1.93 3.69
N HIS A 403 -18.49 2.12 4.96
CA HIS A 403 -18.49 1.05 5.97
C HIS A 403 -19.91 0.51 6.21
N PRO A 404 -20.12 -0.81 6.35
CA PRO A 404 -21.46 -1.40 6.51
C PRO A 404 -22.28 -0.79 7.67
N LEU A 405 -21.66 -0.58 8.83
CA LEU A 405 -22.32 0.02 10.01
C LEU A 405 -22.56 1.54 9.88
N GLY A 406 -21.89 2.20 8.93
CA GLY A 406 -22.01 3.63 8.65
C GLY A 406 -22.97 3.96 7.50
N GLU A 407 -23.49 2.97 6.77
CA GLU A 407 -24.48 3.17 5.69
C GLU A 407 -25.72 3.97 6.16
N ARG A 408 -26.14 3.75 7.42
CA ARG A 408 -27.23 4.50 8.08
C ARG A 408 -27.02 6.02 8.15
N LEU A 409 -25.78 6.50 8.04
CA LEU A 409 -25.44 7.93 8.06
C LEU A 409 -25.61 8.61 6.70
N ARG A 410 -25.62 7.86 5.58
CA ARG A 410 -25.75 8.43 4.22
C ARG A 410 -26.93 9.39 4.06
N PRO A 411 -28.19 9.07 4.47
CA PRO A 411 -29.29 10.02 4.36
C PRO A 411 -29.08 11.30 5.18
N MET A 412 -28.48 11.20 6.38
CA MET A 412 -28.20 12.37 7.21
C MET A 412 -27.07 13.24 6.64
N ALA A 413 -26.05 12.61 6.06
CA ALA A 413 -24.96 13.31 5.37
C ALA A 413 -25.46 14.03 4.10
N LEU A 414 -26.38 13.41 3.36
CA LEU A 414 -27.07 14.03 2.24
C LEU A 414 -27.93 15.22 2.72
N GLU A 415 -28.74 15.04 3.77
CA GLU A 415 -29.52 16.13 4.37
C GLU A 415 -28.62 17.31 4.78
N GLN A 416 -27.52 17.08 5.50
CA GLN A 416 -26.55 18.14 5.83
C GLN A 416 -25.96 18.83 4.58
N SER A 417 -25.75 18.10 3.48
CA SER A 417 -25.28 18.69 2.21
C SER A 417 -26.36 19.52 1.49
N GLU A 418 -27.63 19.13 1.59
CA GLU A 418 -28.77 19.88 1.05
C GLU A 418 -29.10 21.11 1.89
N LEU A 419 -29.04 20.98 3.23
CA LEU A 419 -29.27 22.08 4.16
C LEU A 419 -28.31 23.25 3.90
N LYS A 420 -27.01 22.98 3.64
CA LYS A 420 -26.04 24.01 3.23
C LYS A 420 -26.52 24.84 2.03
N ARG A 421 -27.01 24.16 0.99
CA ARG A 421 -27.55 24.80 -0.23
C ARG A 421 -28.89 25.51 -0.01
N GLY A 422 -29.55 25.28 1.14
CA GLY A 422 -30.81 25.91 1.52
C GLY A 422 -30.69 27.34 2.07
N VAL A 423 -29.47 27.85 2.30
CA VAL A 423 -29.25 29.23 2.78
C VAL A 423 -29.10 30.19 1.60
N ARG A 424 -29.88 31.27 1.57
CA ARG A 424 -29.73 32.33 0.55
C ARG A 424 -28.48 33.16 0.80
N SER A 425 -27.88 33.69 -0.27
CA SER A 425 -26.86 34.75 -0.18
C SER A 425 -27.30 35.90 0.73
N THR A 426 -28.53 36.39 0.59
CA THR A 426 -29.09 37.46 1.45
C THR A 426 -29.16 37.11 2.94
N THR A 427 -29.19 35.82 3.29
CA THR A 427 -29.15 35.33 4.69
C THR A 427 -27.70 35.29 5.17
N ILE A 428 -26.75 34.84 4.32
CA ILE A 428 -25.31 34.85 4.57
C ILE A 428 -24.79 36.28 4.75
N ASP A 429 -25.18 37.21 3.88
CA ASP A 429 -24.84 38.64 3.97
C ASP A 429 -25.27 39.24 5.32
N ARG A 430 -26.45 38.82 5.83
CA ARG A 430 -26.99 39.26 7.13
C ARG A 430 -26.29 38.59 8.32
N MET A 431 -25.87 37.34 8.19
CA MET A 431 -25.00 36.68 9.17
C MET A 431 -23.63 37.37 9.24
N ALA A 432 -23.04 37.71 8.10
CA ALA A 432 -21.76 38.42 7.98
C ALA A 432 -21.84 39.88 8.49
N HIS A 433 -23.00 40.54 8.34
CA HIS A 433 -23.24 41.84 8.95
C HIS A 433 -23.38 41.75 10.47
N LEU A 434 -24.16 40.78 10.96
CA LEU A 434 -24.33 40.54 12.40
C LEU A 434 -22.99 40.19 13.07
N SER A 435 -22.22 39.27 12.50
CA SER A 435 -20.91 38.90 13.03
C SER A 435 -19.95 40.07 13.12
N LYS A 436 -19.93 40.92 12.09
CA LYS A 436 -19.13 42.16 12.07
C LYS A 436 -19.50 43.08 13.23
N VAL A 437 -20.79 43.36 13.45
CA VAL A 437 -21.23 44.21 14.58
C VAL A 437 -20.84 43.58 15.91
N MET A 438 -21.07 42.27 16.10
CA MET A 438 -20.72 41.54 17.33
C MET A 438 -19.21 41.51 17.64
N LEU A 439 -18.35 41.71 16.63
CA LEU A 439 -16.89 41.76 16.78
C LEU A 439 -16.36 43.20 16.97
N GLU A 440 -16.96 44.18 16.28
CA GLU A 440 -16.57 45.60 16.37
C GLU A 440 -17.16 46.33 17.58
N ASP A 441 -18.23 45.82 18.20
CA ASP A 441 -18.86 46.44 19.36
C ASP A 441 -17.95 46.36 20.61
N GLN A 442 -17.57 47.53 21.11
CA GLN A 442 -16.80 47.76 22.33
C GLN A 442 -17.57 48.68 23.31
N SER A 443 -18.89 48.82 23.13
CA SER A 443 -19.73 49.69 23.96
C SER A 443 -20.06 49.03 25.30
N ALA A 444 -20.11 49.85 26.38
CA ALA A 444 -20.33 49.37 27.75
C ALA A 444 -21.70 48.69 28.00
N HIS A 445 -22.61 48.75 27.02
CA HIS A 445 -23.95 48.15 27.09
C HIS A 445 -24.27 47.25 25.88
N ALA A 446 -23.31 47.01 24.99
CA ALA A 446 -23.47 46.22 23.75
C ALA A 446 -24.71 46.59 22.91
N THR A 447 -25.12 47.86 22.92
CA THR A 447 -26.38 48.31 22.30
C THR A 447 -26.41 48.08 20.79
N PRO A 448 -25.35 48.39 20.02
CA PRO A 448 -25.27 48.03 18.59
C PRO A 448 -25.44 46.53 18.35
N THR A 449 -24.84 45.69 19.19
CA THR A 449 -25.00 44.22 19.11
C THR A 449 -26.43 43.78 19.38
N ILE A 450 -27.07 44.29 20.44
CA ILE A 450 -28.45 43.92 20.80
C ILE A 450 -29.42 44.32 19.68
N GLU A 451 -29.27 45.53 19.12
CA GLU A 451 -30.05 45.99 17.96
C GLU A 451 -29.82 45.11 16.73
N ALA A 452 -28.57 44.75 16.41
CA ALA A 452 -28.25 43.87 15.28
C ALA A 452 -28.82 42.45 15.46
N ILE A 453 -28.79 41.89 16.67
CA ILE A 453 -29.43 40.61 17.01
C ILE A 453 -30.94 40.69 16.79
N ASP A 454 -31.60 41.75 17.24
CA ASP A 454 -33.06 41.90 17.08
C ASP A 454 -33.47 42.14 15.63
N ILE A 455 -32.68 42.88 14.85
CA ILE A 455 -32.85 43.02 13.40
C ILE A 455 -32.70 41.66 12.70
N PHE A 456 -31.70 40.85 13.08
CA PHE A 456 -31.51 39.51 12.51
C PHE A 456 -32.66 38.56 12.91
N MET A 457 -33.11 38.58 14.16
CA MET A 457 -34.23 37.76 14.62
C MET A 457 -35.55 38.15 13.94
N ALA A 458 -35.82 39.44 13.77
CA ALA A 458 -36.96 39.92 12.99
C ALA A 458 -36.92 39.43 11.54
N TYR A 459 -35.74 39.49 10.89
CA TYR A 459 -35.53 38.91 9.56
C TYR A 459 -35.75 37.40 9.54
N PHE A 460 -35.19 36.65 10.51
CA PHE A 460 -35.34 35.21 10.64
C PHE A 460 -36.82 34.79 10.69
N HIS A 461 -37.68 35.54 11.37
CA HIS A 461 -39.12 35.26 11.39
C HIS A 461 -39.81 35.39 10.00
N THR A 462 -39.26 36.19 9.08
CA THR A 462 -39.77 36.33 7.70
C THR A 462 -39.31 35.24 6.73
N LEU A 463 -38.29 34.44 7.08
CA LEU A 463 -37.75 33.39 6.21
C LEU A 463 -38.76 32.24 5.94
N PRO A 464 -38.62 31.46 4.85
CA PRO A 464 -39.40 30.23 4.66
C PRO A 464 -39.03 29.16 5.68
N ASP A 465 -39.95 28.23 5.98
CA ASP A 465 -39.74 27.23 7.03
C ASP A 465 -38.63 26.21 6.72
N ALA A 466 -38.29 26.01 5.44
CA ALA A 466 -37.11 25.23 5.04
C ALA A 466 -35.80 25.90 5.49
N GLU A 467 -35.62 27.18 5.19
CA GLU A 467 -34.42 27.95 5.55
C GLU A 467 -34.36 28.22 7.07
N LYS A 468 -35.52 28.39 7.72
CA LYS A 468 -35.63 28.39 9.19
C LYS A 468 -35.23 27.04 9.81
N ARG A 469 -35.46 25.91 9.13
CA ARG A 469 -34.99 24.59 9.57
C ARG A 469 -33.48 24.50 9.42
N THR A 470 -32.93 24.87 8.26
CA THR A 470 -31.47 24.95 8.05
C THR A 470 -30.76 25.73 9.15
N LEU A 471 -31.18 26.96 9.44
CA LEU A 471 -30.53 27.77 10.48
C LEU A 471 -30.67 27.19 11.91
N LYS A 472 -31.61 26.26 12.14
CA LYS A 472 -31.81 25.54 13.41
C LYS A 472 -31.02 24.23 13.53
N SER A 473 -30.72 23.54 12.43
CA SER A 473 -30.12 22.19 12.44
C SER A 473 -28.72 22.11 11.82
N LEU A 474 -28.33 23.10 11.02
CA LEU A 474 -27.00 23.14 10.41
C LEU A 474 -25.95 23.58 11.45
N LYS A 475 -25.12 22.62 11.87
CA LYS A 475 -23.83 22.90 12.51
C LYS A 475 -22.80 23.18 11.39
N VAL A 476 -22.04 24.27 11.50
CA VAL A 476 -21.02 24.64 10.51
C VAL A 476 -19.63 24.47 11.12
N PRO A 477 -18.67 23.83 10.42
CA PRO A 477 -17.33 23.63 10.97
C PRO A 477 -16.57 24.95 11.12
N ALA A 478 -16.28 25.31 12.35
CA ALA A 478 -15.61 26.54 12.76
C ALA A 478 -14.85 26.30 14.09
N LYS A 479 -13.82 27.10 14.36
CA LYS A 479 -13.04 27.07 15.62
C LYS A 479 -12.93 28.44 16.24
N ASP A 480 -13.14 28.54 17.54
CA ASP A 480 -12.94 29.76 18.32
C ASP A 480 -11.51 30.28 18.11
N SER A 481 -11.40 31.45 17.48
CA SER A 481 -10.14 32.07 17.07
C SER A 481 -9.21 32.44 18.23
N HIS A 482 -9.72 32.46 19.48
CA HIS A 482 -8.95 32.71 20.68
C HIS A 482 -8.57 31.41 21.42
N THR A 483 -9.47 30.43 21.51
CA THR A 483 -9.25 29.21 22.32
C THR A 483 -8.88 27.96 21.51
N GLY A 484 -9.03 28.00 20.18
CA GLY A 484 -8.89 26.85 19.29
C GLY A 484 -10.00 25.80 19.42
N GLN A 485 -10.96 26.00 20.33
CA GLN A 485 -12.06 25.05 20.56
C GLN A 485 -13.07 25.10 19.41
N ALA A 486 -13.38 23.95 18.84
CA ALA A 486 -14.31 23.85 17.71
C ALA A 486 -15.77 24.01 18.16
N TYR A 487 -16.54 24.90 17.54
CA TYR A 487 -17.93 25.21 17.89
C TYR A 487 -18.86 23.99 17.71
N ASP A 488 -19.92 23.85 18.51
CA ASP A 488 -20.85 22.70 18.46
C ASP A 488 -22.33 23.08 18.41
N SER A 489 -22.64 24.37 18.32
CA SER A 489 -24.00 24.90 18.21
C SER A 489 -24.47 25.06 16.76
N ALA A 490 -25.79 25.09 16.57
CA ALA A 490 -26.40 25.54 15.33
C ALA A 490 -26.36 27.09 15.21
N ILE A 491 -26.53 27.61 13.99
CA ILE A 491 -26.47 29.06 13.71
C ILE A 491 -27.46 29.86 14.58
N LEU A 492 -28.73 29.46 14.62
CA LEU A 492 -29.75 30.14 15.40
C LEU A 492 -29.55 29.96 16.92
N GLU A 493 -29.08 28.78 17.33
CA GLU A 493 -28.80 28.46 18.74
C GLU A 493 -27.73 29.39 19.31
N ALA A 494 -26.62 29.60 18.57
CA ALA A 494 -25.57 30.53 18.97
C ALA A 494 -26.09 31.98 19.12
N ILE A 495 -26.96 32.43 18.22
CA ILE A 495 -27.59 33.77 18.28
C ILE A 495 -28.54 33.88 19.48
N GLN A 496 -29.28 32.82 19.80
CA GLN A 496 -30.17 32.77 20.96
C GLN A 496 -29.39 32.75 22.28
N ASP A 497 -28.27 32.03 22.35
CA ASP A 497 -27.40 32.01 23.53
C ASP A 497 -26.65 33.32 23.74
N ALA A 498 -26.24 34.02 22.67
CA ALA A 498 -25.80 35.40 22.76
C ALA A 498 -26.89 36.31 23.32
N LYS A 499 -28.11 36.26 22.77
CA LYS A 499 -29.25 37.07 23.24
C LYS A 499 -29.64 36.78 24.69
N ALA A 500 -29.46 35.54 25.15
CA ALA A 500 -29.68 35.12 26.53
C ALA A 500 -28.50 35.44 27.47
N ASN A 501 -27.43 36.09 26.98
CA ASN A 501 -26.17 36.35 27.70
C ASN A 501 -25.49 35.07 28.26
N ARG A 502 -25.71 33.91 27.61
CA ARG A 502 -25.09 32.62 27.95
C ARG A 502 -23.69 32.46 27.36
N VAL A 503 -23.42 33.14 26.25
CA VAL A 503 -22.11 33.20 25.56
C VAL A 503 -21.80 34.65 25.21
N CYS A 504 -20.53 35.07 25.28
CA CYS A 504 -20.13 36.43 24.95
C CYS A 504 -20.28 36.74 23.45
N TYR A 505 -20.63 38.00 23.13
CA TYR A 505 -20.95 38.43 21.78
C TYR A 505 -19.80 38.19 20.79
N HIS A 506 -18.56 38.52 21.15
CA HIS A 506 -17.40 38.32 20.27
C HIS A 506 -17.17 36.85 19.89
N LYS A 507 -17.45 35.89 20.80
CA LYS A 507 -17.33 34.45 20.51
C LYS A 507 -18.43 33.95 19.55
N VAL A 508 -19.63 34.52 19.61
CA VAL A 508 -20.69 34.20 18.64
C VAL A 508 -20.49 34.95 17.31
N GLY A 509 -19.93 36.16 17.35
CA GLY A 509 -19.51 36.90 16.16
C GLY A 509 -18.45 36.15 15.36
N ASP A 510 -17.40 35.64 16.01
CA ASP A 510 -16.36 34.81 15.36
C ASP A 510 -16.96 33.55 14.70
N PHE A 511 -17.81 32.81 15.41
CA PHE A 511 -18.55 31.67 14.85
C PHE A 511 -19.36 32.04 13.61
N LEU A 512 -20.18 33.10 13.70
CA LEU A 512 -21.04 33.54 12.59
C LEU A 512 -20.22 34.07 11.39
N SER A 513 -19.06 34.66 11.64
CA SER A 513 -18.12 35.10 10.58
C SER A 513 -17.58 33.90 9.80
N GLN A 514 -17.09 32.87 10.51
CA GLN A 514 -16.61 31.62 9.91
C GLN A 514 -17.75 30.84 9.22
N ALA A 515 -18.93 30.80 9.84
CA ALA A 515 -20.10 30.10 9.29
C ALA A 515 -20.63 30.76 8.02
N ALA A 516 -20.73 32.10 8.00
CA ALA A 516 -21.12 32.85 6.82
C ALA A 516 -20.11 32.66 5.67
N LYS A 517 -18.80 32.76 5.97
CA LYS A 517 -17.77 32.47 4.98
C LYS A 517 -17.87 31.04 4.43
N LYS A 518 -18.01 30.03 5.30
CA LYS A 518 -18.05 28.63 4.83
C LYS A 518 -19.30 28.32 4.01
N LEU A 519 -20.43 28.96 4.31
CA LEU A 519 -21.63 28.91 3.46
C LEU A 519 -21.42 29.62 2.11
N GLN A 520 -20.63 30.70 2.07
CA GLN A 520 -20.27 31.40 0.83
C GLN A 520 -19.26 30.62 -0.03
N ASP A 521 -18.36 29.86 0.60
CA ASP A 521 -17.41 28.94 -0.07
C ASP A 521 -18.10 27.64 -0.57
N ASP A 522 -19.31 27.30 -0.09
CA ASP A 522 -20.08 26.08 -0.42
C ASP A 522 -21.25 26.34 -1.42
N LEU A 523 -21.36 27.55 -2.00
CA LEU A 523 -22.41 28.00 -2.94
C LEU A 523 -21.97 27.99 -4.42
#